data_AF-A0A2E2KLU2-F1
#
_entry.id   AF-A0A2E2KLU2-F1
#
_cell.length_a   1.000
_cell.length_b   1.000
_cell.length_c   1.000
_cell.angle_alpha   90.00
_cell.angle_beta   90.00
_cell.angle_gamma   90.00
#
_symmetry.space_group_name_H-M   'P 1'
#
loop_
_entity.id
_entity.type
_entity.pdbx_description
1 polymer ?
#
loop_
_entity_poly.entity_id
_entity_poly.type
_entity_poly.pdbx_seq_one_letter_code
_entity_poly.pdbx_strand_id
1 'polypeptide(L)' 'MADKLEWDNEAKERVDAAPFFVRKLIRHKVEKAARQQGLDKITVELLDKVKKKQMDSQK' A
#
# COMPACT_ATOMS: atom_id res chain seq x y z
N MET A 1 -13.85 12.37 -9.77
CA MET A 1 -14.48 11.68 -8.63
C MET A 1 -13.34 11.10 -7.82
N ALA A 2 -13.29 11.35 -6.52
CA ALA A 2 -12.16 10.91 -5.71
C ALA A 2 -12.25 9.39 -5.55
N ASP A 3 -11.42 8.63 -6.28
CA ASP A 3 -11.14 7.22 -6.02
C ASP A 3 -10.45 7.12 -4.65
N LYS A 4 -11.22 7.35 -3.59
CA LYS A 4 -10.74 7.41 -2.21
C LYS A 4 -10.75 5.98 -1.67
N LEU A 5 -9.78 5.19 -2.12
CA LEU A 5 -9.58 3.84 -1.60
C LEU A 5 -9.53 3.91 -0.07
N GLU A 6 -10.37 3.13 0.60
CA GLU A 6 -10.51 3.15 2.05
C GLU A 6 -9.26 2.53 2.68
N TRP A 7 -8.46 3.35 3.37
CA TRP A 7 -7.25 2.87 4.05
C TRP A 7 -7.57 2.35 5.42
N ASP A 8 -7.26 1.06 5.65
CA ASP A 8 -7.32 0.48 6.98
C ASP A 8 -6.27 1.12 7.90
N ASN A 9 -6.59 1.22 9.19
CA ASN A 9 -5.73 1.91 10.17
C ASN A 9 -4.37 1.21 10.28
N GLU A 10 -4.36 -0.12 10.33
CA GLU A 10 -3.14 -0.92 10.35
C GLU A 10 -2.26 -0.71 9.10
N ALA A 11 -2.88 -0.59 7.92
CA ALA A 11 -2.17 -0.33 6.67
C ALA A 11 -1.54 1.07 6.70
N LYS A 12 -2.25 2.05 7.24
CA LYS A 12 -1.77 3.43 7.42
C LYS A 12 -0.57 3.48 8.36
N GLU A 13 -0.63 2.82 9.51
CA GLU A 13 0.46 2.80 10.50
C GLU A 13 1.72 2.14 9.94
N ARG A 14 1.58 1.01 9.26
CA ARG A 14 2.71 0.33 8.58
C ARG A 14 3.36 1.20 7.51
N VAL A 15 2.58 2.03 6.82
CA VAL A 15 3.06 2.98 5.81
C VAL A 15 3.70 4.20 6.44
N ASP A 16 3.18 4.68 7.57
CA ASP A 16 3.73 5.80 8.33
C ASP A 16 5.07 5.43 8.99
N ALA A 17 5.22 4.17 9.44
CA ALA A 17 6.47 3.62 9.93
C ALA A 17 7.58 3.49 8.86
N ALA A 18 7.23 3.59 7.57
CA ALA A 18 8.20 3.51 6.48
C ALA A 18 8.79 4.89 6.14
N PRO A 19 10.03 4.96 5.63
CA PRO A 19 10.63 6.22 5.18
C PRO A 19 9.78 6.94 4.14
N PHE A 20 9.86 8.27 4.06
CA PHE A 20 8.99 9.10 3.21
C PHE A 20 8.94 8.66 1.72
N PHE A 21 10.09 8.26 1.15
CA PHE A 21 10.17 7.75 -0.22
C PHE A 21 9.37 6.46 -0.40
N VAL A 22 9.49 5.55 0.56
CA VAL A 22 8.81 4.25 0.57
C VAL A 22 7.32 4.46 0.80
N ARG A 23 6.91 5.37 1.70
CA ARG A 23 5.52 5.74 1.95
C ARG A 23 4.78 6.12 0.67
N LYS A 24 5.39 6.98 -0.14
CA LYS A 24 4.84 7.48 -1.40
C LYS A 24 4.71 6.37 -2.45
N LEU A 25 5.75 5.52 -2.53
CA LEU A 25 5.80 4.42 -3.49
C LEU A 25 4.84 3.27 -3.12
N ILE A 26 4.76 2.90 -1.85
CA ILE A 26 3.82 1.89 -1.35
C ILE A 26 2.38 2.35 -1.58
N ARG A 27 2.02 3.59 -1.21
CA ARG A 27 0.69 4.15 -1.49
C ARG A 27 0.30 3.95 -2.96
N HIS A 28 1.16 4.40 -3.88
CA HIS A 28 0.88 4.30 -5.31
C HIS A 28 0.74 2.84 -5.79
N LYS A 29 1.63 1.94 -5.33
CA LYS A 29 1.55 0.51 -5.69
C LYS A 29 0.31 -0.17 -5.12
N VAL A 30 -0.03 0.14 -3.88
CA VAL A 30 -1.21 -0.35 -3.17
C VAL A 30 -2.48 0.13 -3.86
N GLU A 31 -2.57 1.41 -4.21
CA GLU A 31 -3.72 1.97 -4.93
C GLU A 31 -3.92 1.27 -6.27
N LYS A 32 -2.83 1.05 -7.01
CA LYS A 32 -2.86 0.34 -8.29
C LYS A 32 -3.25 -1.14 -8.11
N ALA A 33 -2.71 -1.81 -7.10
CA ALA A 33 -3.01 -3.21 -6.80
C ALA A 33 -4.45 -3.43 -6.32
N ALA A 34 -5.00 -2.49 -5.55
CA ALA A 34 -6.39 -2.49 -5.13
C ALA A 34 -7.32 -2.35 -6.35
N ARG A 35 -7.06 -1.34 -7.18
CA ARG A 35 -7.82 -1.11 -8.42
C ARG A 35 -7.74 -2.29 -9.39
N GLN A 36 -6.58 -2.93 -9.52
CA GLN A 36 -6.41 -4.12 -10.36
C GLN A 36 -7.16 -5.35 -9.82
N GLN A 37 -7.36 -5.44 -8.50
CA GLN A 37 -8.14 -6.51 -7.89
C GLN A 37 -9.63 -6.17 -7.76
N GLY A 38 -10.04 -4.97 -8.16
CA GLY A 38 -11.41 -4.48 -7.94
C GLY A 38 -11.72 -4.23 -6.47
N LEU A 39 -10.70 -4.05 -5.64
CA LEU A 39 -10.85 -3.75 -4.22
C LEU A 39 -10.92 -2.23 -4.03
N ASP A 40 -11.95 -1.77 -3.33
CA ASP A 40 -12.08 -0.37 -2.95
C ASP A 40 -11.42 -0.07 -1.58
N LYS A 41 -10.94 -1.11 -0.89
CA LYS A 41 -10.36 -1.03 0.45
C LYS A 41 -8.91 -1.50 0.47
N ILE A 42 -8.01 -0.64 0.93
CA ILE A 42 -6.61 -0.97 1.22
C ILE A 42 -6.53 -1.64 2.59
N THR A 43 -6.27 -2.94 2.59
CA THR A 43 -6.01 -3.71 3.82
C THR A 43 -4.52 -3.87 4.09
N VAL A 44 -4.19 -4.24 5.33
CA VAL A 44 -2.80 -4.55 5.72
C VAL A 44 -2.23 -5.70 4.91
N GLU A 45 -3.04 -6.66 4.45
CA GLU A 45 -2.60 -7.77 3.59
C GLU A 45 -2.11 -7.29 2.22
N LEU A 46 -2.84 -6.36 1.60
CA LEU A 46 -2.44 -5.76 0.33
C LEU A 46 -1.14 -4.97 0.50
N LEU A 47 -1.04 -4.24 1.61
CA LEU A 47 0.15 -3.52 1.99
C LEU A 47 1.35 -4.44 2.19
N ASP A 48 1.16 -5.54 2.90
CA ASP A 48 2.18 -6.53 3.21
C ASP A 48 2.65 -7.22 1.92
N LYS A 49 1.73 -7.59 1.02
CA LYS A 49 2.05 -8.06 -0.33
C LYS A 49 2.92 -7.07 -1.09
N VAL A 50 2.57 -5.78 -1.09
CA VAL A 50 3.31 -4.75 -1.81
C VAL A 50 4.68 -4.49 -1.17
N LYS A 51 4.74 -4.44 0.17
CA LYS A 51 5.97 -4.23 0.96
C LYS A 51 6.94 -5.39 0.80
N LYS A 52 6.47 -6.63 0.88
CA LYS A 52 7.27 -7.84 0.69
C LYS A 52 7.91 -7.85 -0.70
N LYS A 53 7.14 -7.47 -1.73
CA LYS A 53 7.61 -7.29 -3.12
C LYS A 53 8.59 -6.12 -3.32
N GLN A 54 8.81 -5.28 -2.31
CA GLN A 54 9.80 -4.19 -2.32
C GLN A 54 11.04 -4.50 -1.52
N MET A 55 10.91 -5.17 -0.38
CA MET A 55 12.06 -5.60 0.42
C MET A 55 12.90 -6.66 -0.31
N ASP A 56 12.27 -7.52 -1.12
CA ASP A 56 12.98 -8.50 -1.97
C ASP A 56 13.88 -7.86 -3.05
N SER A 57 13.67 -6.59 -3.41
CA SER A 57 14.51 -5.88 -4.39
C SER A 57 15.71 -5.14 -3.79
N GLN A 58 15.97 -5.27 -2.49
CA GLN A 58 17.09 -4.57 -1.83
C GLN A 58 18.22 -5.51 -1.34
N LYS A 59 18.29 -6.75 -1.87
CA LYS A 59 19.42 -7.67 -1.66
C LYS A 59 20.52 -7.45 -2.69
#